data_AF-A0A0U0WAU7-F1
#
_entry.id   AF-A0A0U0WAU7-F1
#
_cell.length_a   1.000
_cell.length_b   1.000
_cell.length_c   1.000
_cell.angle_alpha   90.00
_cell.angle_beta   90.00
_cell.angle_gamma   90.00
#
_symmetry.space_group_name_H-M   'P 1'
#
loop_
_entity.id
_entity.type
_entity.pdbx_description
1 polymer ?
#
loop_
_entity_poly.entity_id
_entity_poly.type
_entity_poly.pdbx_seq_one_letter_code
_entity_poly.pdbx_strand_id
1 'polypeptide(L)'
;MTLYAQTADDGKLTVGPEKANGAAIANATKFAITAVQHFDPTDDHDGTVPRLAYAGDSDQTAREHLAENYAAEHDSAKGDAIGWLATYLAAGPRWAADAHTARDKAGFSEKAIKTAKRKLGVESERDTANGPWFWRLPQHQGVPEGRPQVPEDPSRAAWTSGTCGTTRKLPANTVRLGLASSVTNHTSAPRLYARRLRAGPRQHGPRRHTRDHGPTPAPLPGGARRPLPGVDPRRLWPLRRLPARASEAPRPRPAKPDRPRLRARASPTPRTVGTAHRHRHRRLRTPRVRPDHHPRTALGPGSQPRPQLPWTRTPGL
;
A
#
# COMPACT_ATOMS: atom_id res chain seq x y z
N MET A 1 2.23 -20.10 20.91
CA MET A 1 3.20 -19.11 20.38
C MET A 1 3.16 -19.25 18.87
N THR A 2 2.95 -18.16 18.14
CA THR A 2 2.83 -18.22 16.67
C THR A 2 4.13 -17.69 16.07
N LEU A 3 4.73 -18.48 15.18
CA LEU A 3 5.89 -18.07 14.40
C LEU A 3 5.44 -17.59 13.04
N TYR A 4 6.10 -16.53 12.56
CA TYR A 4 5.93 -16.03 11.21
C TYR A 4 7.22 -16.24 10.45
N ALA A 5 7.11 -16.65 9.18
CA ALA A 5 8.24 -16.88 8.30
C ALA A 5 7.99 -16.16 6.97
N GLN A 6 8.95 -15.36 6.53
CA GLN A 6 8.88 -14.64 5.26
C GLN A 6 10.25 -14.55 4.60
N THR A 7 10.28 -14.50 3.28
CA THR A 7 11.51 -14.23 2.51
C THR A 7 11.75 -12.72 2.49
N ALA A 8 12.95 -12.29 2.86
CA ALA A 8 13.38 -10.90 2.75
C ALA A 8 14.02 -10.64 1.37
N ASP A 9 14.22 -9.36 1.04
CA ASP A 9 14.77 -8.93 -0.26
C ASP A 9 16.21 -9.42 -0.50
N ASP A 10 16.95 -9.75 0.56
CA ASP A 10 18.28 -10.36 0.48
C ASP A 10 18.25 -11.87 0.17
N GLY A 11 17.07 -12.42 -0.09
CA GLY A 11 16.85 -13.85 -0.39
C GLY A 11 16.91 -14.76 0.84
N LYS A 12 17.01 -14.21 2.06
CA LYS A 12 17.02 -15.00 3.30
C LYS A 12 15.62 -15.18 3.87
N LEU A 13 15.40 -16.32 4.51
CA LEU A 13 14.19 -16.59 5.27
C LEU A 13 14.32 -15.99 6.66
N THR A 14 13.44 -15.05 6.99
CA THR A 14 13.35 -14.45 8.33
C THR A 14 12.22 -15.12 9.10
N VAL A 15 12.52 -15.70 10.26
CA VAL A 15 11.57 -16.42 11.12
C VAL A 15 11.59 -15.83 12.52
N GLY A 16 10.42 -15.46 13.06
CA GLY A 16 10.36 -14.94 14.44
C GLY A 16 8.97 -15.02 15.05
N PRO A 17 8.85 -14.81 16.38
CA PRO A 17 7.56 -14.84 17.06
C PRO A 17 6.74 -13.58 16.73
N GLU A 18 5.53 -13.77 16.24
CA GLU A 18 4.58 -12.67 16.02
C GLU A 18 3.82 -12.31 17.31
N LYS A 19 3.55 -13.32 18.15
CA LYS A 19 2.80 -13.16 19.39
C LYS A 19 3.37 -14.00 20.53
N ALA A 20 3.70 -13.32 21.63
CA ALA A 20 4.10 -13.90 22.90
C ALA A 20 3.14 -13.45 24.02
N ASN A 21 2.36 -14.37 24.58
CA ASN A 21 1.45 -14.09 25.68
C ASN A 21 2.21 -14.17 27.02
N GLY A 22 3.01 -13.15 27.34
CA GLY A 22 3.69 -13.04 28.64
C GLY A 22 5.21 -13.22 28.62
N ALA A 23 5.83 -13.32 27.45
CA ALA A 23 7.28 -13.19 27.29
C ALA A 23 7.61 -11.99 26.41
N ALA A 24 8.81 -11.43 26.54
CA ALA A 24 9.29 -10.41 25.63
C ALA A 24 9.32 -10.97 24.18
N ILE A 25 8.92 -10.14 23.21
CA ILE A 25 9.02 -10.50 21.80
C ILE A 25 10.50 -10.53 21.45
N ALA A 26 11.01 -11.72 21.11
CA ALA A 26 12.38 -11.88 20.66
C ALA A 26 12.54 -11.37 19.22
N ASN A 27 13.77 -10.99 18.88
CA ASN A 27 14.15 -10.67 17.51
C ASN A 27 13.93 -11.86 16.58
N ALA A 28 13.72 -11.57 15.29
CA ALA A 28 13.64 -12.62 14.28
C ALA A 28 15.02 -13.19 13.98
N THR A 29 15.07 -14.45 13.57
CA THR A 29 16.27 -15.15 13.13
C THR A 29 16.28 -15.29 11.61
N LYS A 30 17.46 -15.14 10.99
CA LYS A 30 17.66 -15.26 9.54
C LYS A 30 18.25 -16.62 9.19
N PHE A 31 17.74 -17.21 8.11
CA PHE A 31 18.21 -18.46 7.55
C PHE A 31 18.50 -18.31 6.05
N ALA A 32 19.61 -18.86 5.58
CA ALA A 32 19.83 -19.09 4.16
C ALA A 32 19.19 -20.42 3.76
N ILE A 33 18.54 -20.46 2.60
CA ILE A 33 17.98 -21.69 2.03
C ILE A 33 18.97 -22.22 0.99
N THR A 34 19.47 -23.44 1.21
CA THR A 34 20.36 -24.13 0.26
C THR A 34 19.70 -25.43 -0.18
N ALA A 35 19.61 -25.69 -1.48
CA ALA A 35 19.18 -27.00 -1.99
C ALA A 35 20.27 -28.04 -1.71
N VAL A 36 19.89 -29.18 -1.14
CA VAL A 36 20.79 -30.31 -0.88
C VAL A 36 20.19 -31.55 -1.53
N GLN A 37 21.02 -32.30 -2.25
CA GLN A 37 20.60 -33.59 -2.81
C GLN A 37 20.22 -34.54 -1.67
N HIS A 38 18.98 -35.04 -1.68
CA HIS A 38 18.50 -35.97 -0.66
C HIS A 38 18.15 -37.35 -1.25
N PHE A 39 17.67 -37.36 -2.49
CA PHE A 39 17.33 -38.57 -3.24
C PHE A 39 17.95 -38.51 -4.64
N ASP A 40 18.00 -39.62 -5.36
CA ASP A 40 18.41 -39.59 -6.77
C ASP A 40 17.38 -38.81 -7.59
N PRO A 41 17.81 -37.97 -8.56
CA PRO A 41 16.89 -37.28 -9.46
C PRO A 41 16.04 -38.28 -10.26
N THR A 42 14.77 -37.94 -10.45
CA THR A 42 13.83 -38.68 -11.32
C THR A 42 13.26 -37.71 -12.35
N ASP A 43 12.49 -38.22 -13.32
CA ASP A 43 11.85 -37.38 -14.35
C ASP A 43 10.85 -36.36 -13.75
N ASP A 44 10.30 -36.64 -12.56
CA ASP A 44 9.32 -35.78 -11.90
C ASP A 44 9.93 -34.80 -10.89
N HIS A 45 11.14 -35.05 -10.40
CA HIS A 45 11.77 -34.21 -9.37
C HIS A 45 13.31 -34.24 -9.42
N ASP A 46 13.93 -33.11 -9.12
CA ASP A 46 15.39 -32.98 -9.08
C ASP A 46 16.06 -33.71 -7.89
N GLY A 47 15.28 -34.29 -6.98
CA GLY A 47 15.76 -35.03 -5.81
C GLY A 47 16.38 -34.15 -4.72
N THR A 48 16.22 -32.82 -4.81
CA THR A 48 16.74 -31.88 -3.83
C THR A 48 15.71 -31.50 -2.79
N VAL A 49 16.18 -31.16 -1.58
CA VAL A 49 15.34 -30.59 -0.51
C VAL A 49 15.95 -29.29 0.01
N PRO A 50 15.14 -28.30 0.42
CA PRO A 50 15.64 -27.08 1.02
C PRO A 50 16.20 -27.36 2.41
N ARG A 51 17.48 -27.08 2.61
CA ARG A 51 18.14 -27.04 3.91
C ARG A 51 18.23 -25.60 4.40
N LEU A 52 17.74 -25.36 5.62
CA LEU A 52 17.90 -24.08 6.30
C LEU A 52 19.25 -24.03 7.02
N ALA A 53 20.11 -23.09 6.63
CA ALA A 53 21.36 -22.78 7.31
C ALA A 53 21.17 -21.49 8.12
N TYR A 54 21.42 -21.54 9.43
CA TYR A 54 21.35 -20.37 10.30
C TYR A 54 22.35 -19.30 9.82
N ALA A 55 21.85 -18.09 9.57
CA ALA A 55 22.61 -16.98 9.02
C ALA A 55 22.80 -15.81 10.01
N GLY A 56 22.32 -15.97 11.25
CA GLY A 56 22.37 -14.94 12.30
C GLY A 56 20.99 -14.47 12.74
N ASP A 57 20.96 -13.57 13.72
CA ASP A 57 19.73 -12.91 14.15
C ASP A 57 19.54 -11.58 13.42
N SER A 58 18.29 -11.13 13.34
CA SER A 58 17.92 -9.82 12.84
C SER A 58 17.90 -8.81 13.97
N ASP A 59 18.12 -7.53 13.64
CA ASP A 59 17.95 -6.42 14.59
C ASP A 59 16.48 -6.02 14.81
N GLN A 60 15.55 -6.72 14.16
CA GLN A 60 14.12 -6.41 14.11
C GLN A 60 13.31 -7.66 14.45
N THR A 61 12.13 -7.45 15.00
CA THR A 61 11.10 -8.47 15.23
C THR A 61 10.41 -8.86 13.92
N ALA A 62 9.76 -10.04 13.89
CA ALA A 62 9.02 -10.48 12.71
C ALA A 62 7.88 -9.51 12.32
N ARG A 63 7.28 -8.82 13.30
CA ARG A 63 6.22 -7.83 13.07
C ARG A 63 6.74 -6.56 12.39
N GLU A 64 7.93 -6.12 12.76
CA GLU A 64 8.56 -4.94 12.15
C GLU A 64 8.93 -5.21 10.69
N HIS A 65 9.53 -6.37 10.42
CA HIS A 65 9.79 -6.83 9.06
C HIS A 65 8.53 -6.89 8.18
N LEU A 66 7.41 -7.37 8.73
CA LEU A 66 6.14 -7.39 8.02
C LEU A 66 5.61 -5.97 7.74
N ALA A 67 5.77 -5.05 8.69
CA ALA A 67 5.35 -3.66 8.52
C ALA A 67 6.23 -2.93 7.48
N GLU A 68 7.52 -3.21 7.46
CA GLU A 68 8.48 -2.66 6.50
C GLU A 68 8.21 -3.17 5.09
N ASN A 69 8.03 -4.48 4.89
CA ASN A 69 7.66 -5.05 3.60
C ASN A 69 6.32 -4.49 3.10
N TYR A 70 5.32 -4.40 3.98
CA TYR A 70 4.03 -3.80 3.63
C TYR A 70 4.18 -2.32 3.26
N ALA A 71 5.05 -1.58 3.94
CA ALA A 71 5.34 -0.19 3.60
C ALA A 71 6.05 -0.08 2.26
N ALA A 72 7.07 -0.90 1.98
CA ALA A 72 7.81 -0.92 0.73
C ALA A 72 6.92 -1.24 -0.48
N GLU A 73 6.09 -2.28 -0.36
CA GLU A 73 5.10 -2.65 -1.39
C GLU A 73 4.08 -1.52 -1.61
N HIS A 74 3.57 -0.92 -0.54
CA HIS A 74 2.57 0.13 -0.68
C HIS A 74 3.12 1.50 -1.07
N ASP A 75 4.38 1.79 -0.76
CA ASP A 75 4.99 3.07 -1.09
C ASP A 75 5.55 3.11 -2.51
N SER A 76 5.88 1.97 -3.12
CA SER A 76 6.14 1.91 -4.58
C SER A 76 4.88 2.26 -5.38
N ALA A 77 3.73 1.65 -5.06
CA ALA A 77 2.45 1.95 -5.71
C ALA A 77 1.94 3.38 -5.43
N LYS A 78 2.17 3.91 -4.22
CA LYS A 78 1.79 5.31 -3.88
C LYS A 78 2.76 6.34 -4.47
N GLY A 79 4.05 6.02 -4.54
CA GLY A 79 5.08 6.87 -5.12
C GLY A 79 4.81 7.11 -6.60
N ASP A 80 4.40 6.06 -7.31
CA ASP A 80 4.07 6.14 -8.73
C ASP A 80 2.86 7.07 -8.98
N ALA A 81 1.81 6.99 -8.15
CA ALA A 81 0.64 7.87 -8.28
C ALA A 81 0.97 9.37 -8.07
N ILE A 82 1.94 9.69 -7.20
CA ILE A 82 2.40 11.07 -6.98
C ILE A 82 3.16 11.58 -8.20
N GLY A 83 4.13 10.81 -8.68
CA GLY A 83 4.92 11.17 -9.86
C GLY A 83 4.06 11.30 -11.11
N TRP A 84 3.11 10.37 -11.27
CA TRP A 84 2.12 10.41 -12.35
C TRP A 84 1.26 11.68 -12.30
N LEU A 85 0.65 12.00 -11.14
CA LEU A 85 -0.23 13.16 -11.02
C LEU A 85 0.53 14.48 -11.23
N ALA A 86 1.77 14.56 -10.72
CA ALA A 86 2.64 15.71 -10.95
C ALA A 86 2.94 15.90 -12.44
N THR A 87 3.30 14.81 -13.14
CA THR A 87 3.56 14.82 -14.58
C THR A 87 2.31 15.19 -15.39
N TYR A 88 1.15 14.65 -15.01
CA TYR A 88 -0.13 14.92 -15.65
C TYR A 88 -0.53 16.41 -15.55
N LEU A 89 -0.29 17.03 -14.40
CA LEU A 89 -0.59 18.45 -14.15
C LEU A 89 0.56 19.40 -14.49
N ALA A 90 1.74 18.90 -14.87
CA ALA A 90 2.89 19.74 -15.23
C ALA A 90 2.62 20.61 -16.46
N ALA A 91 1.75 20.15 -17.36
CA ALA A 91 1.32 20.91 -18.54
C ALA A 91 0.35 22.06 -18.20
N GLY A 92 -0.18 22.13 -16.98
CA GLY A 92 -1.11 23.16 -16.53
C GLY A 92 -2.37 22.62 -15.86
N PRO A 93 -3.33 23.52 -15.53
CA PRO A 93 -4.61 23.15 -14.94
C PRO A 93 -5.38 22.16 -15.83
N ARG A 94 -6.02 21.14 -15.23
CA ARG A 94 -6.82 20.13 -15.94
C ARG A 94 -8.17 19.92 -15.27
N TRP A 95 -9.20 19.59 -16.04
CA TRP A 95 -10.50 19.25 -15.49
C TRP A 95 -10.44 17.99 -14.63
N ALA A 96 -11.20 18.00 -13.53
CA ALA A 96 -11.23 16.88 -12.59
C ALA A 96 -11.79 15.61 -13.26
N ALA A 97 -12.80 15.75 -14.14
CA ALA A 97 -13.37 14.64 -14.90
C ALA A 97 -12.30 13.94 -15.75
N ASP A 98 -11.55 14.72 -16.55
CA ASP A 98 -10.47 14.19 -17.38
C ASP A 98 -9.37 13.54 -16.54
N ALA A 99 -9.02 14.14 -15.39
CA ALA A 99 -8.05 13.57 -14.46
C ALA A 99 -8.51 12.23 -13.88
N HIS A 100 -9.80 12.05 -13.59
CA HIS A 100 -10.36 10.77 -13.16
C HIS A 100 -10.32 9.72 -14.27
N THR A 101 -10.66 10.09 -15.51
CA THR A 101 -10.55 9.18 -16.65
C THR A 101 -9.10 8.79 -16.94
N ALA A 102 -8.18 9.75 -16.88
CA ALA A 102 -6.75 9.51 -17.06
C ALA A 102 -6.18 8.61 -15.95
N ARG A 103 -6.64 8.80 -14.71
CA ARG A 103 -6.31 7.92 -13.57
C ARG A 103 -6.70 6.47 -13.87
N ASP A 104 -7.94 6.25 -14.30
CA ASP A 104 -8.46 4.90 -14.53
C ASP A 104 -7.71 4.21 -15.67
N LYS A 105 -7.35 4.96 -16.72
CA LYS A 105 -6.47 4.47 -17.80
C LYS A 105 -5.06 4.11 -17.32
N ALA A 106 -4.55 4.83 -16.33
CA ALA A 106 -3.25 4.56 -15.71
C ALA A 106 -3.31 3.47 -14.62
N GLY A 107 -4.51 2.94 -14.29
CA GLY A 107 -4.67 1.86 -13.30
C GLY A 107 -4.55 2.30 -11.84
N PHE A 108 -4.62 3.60 -11.54
CA PHE A 108 -4.51 4.08 -10.16
C PHE A 108 -5.84 4.05 -9.42
N SER A 109 -5.82 3.65 -8.15
CA SER A 109 -7.00 3.73 -7.29
C SER A 109 -7.36 5.19 -6.93
N GLU A 110 -8.64 5.45 -6.67
CA GLU A 110 -9.10 6.79 -6.24
C GLU A 110 -8.41 7.27 -4.95
N LYS A 111 -8.20 6.36 -4.01
CA LYS A 111 -7.52 6.65 -2.74
C LYS A 111 -6.05 7.06 -2.95
N ALA A 112 -5.37 6.47 -3.94
CA ALA A 112 -4.01 6.83 -4.30
C ALA A 112 -3.94 8.28 -4.83
N ILE A 113 -4.81 8.63 -5.79
CA ILE A 113 -4.88 10.01 -6.31
C ILE A 113 -5.28 11.02 -5.24
N LYS A 114 -6.24 10.72 -4.39
CA LYS A 114 -6.62 11.62 -3.27
C LYS A 114 -5.45 11.88 -2.33
N THR A 115 -4.61 10.87 -2.09
CA THR A 115 -3.40 10.99 -1.27
C THR A 115 -2.31 11.78 -2.00
N ALA A 116 -2.09 11.50 -3.27
CA ALA A 116 -1.15 12.23 -4.12
C ALA A 116 -1.50 13.72 -4.19
N LYS A 117 -2.77 14.03 -4.43
CA LYS A 117 -3.32 15.39 -4.42
C LYS A 117 -3.00 16.15 -3.13
N ARG A 118 -3.22 15.52 -1.97
CA ARG A 118 -2.89 16.10 -0.65
C ARG A 118 -1.38 16.33 -0.49
N LYS A 119 -0.54 15.38 -0.91
CA LYS A 119 0.92 15.49 -0.80
C LYS A 119 1.51 16.55 -1.73
N LEU A 120 0.97 16.70 -2.94
CA LEU A 120 1.40 17.72 -3.91
C LEU A 120 0.81 19.11 -3.66
N GLY A 121 -0.14 19.24 -2.72
CA GLY A 121 -0.86 20.50 -2.50
C GLY A 121 -1.71 20.92 -3.70
N VAL A 122 -2.23 19.96 -4.48
CA VAL A 122 -3.07 20.25 -5.66
C VAL A 122 -4.38 20.89 -5.19
N GLU A 123 -4.65 22.09 -5.70
CA GLU A 123 -5.84 22.85 -5.41
C GLU A 123 -7.00 22.37 -6.28
N SER A 124 -8.22 22.53 -5.78
CA SER A 124 -9.43 22.24 -6.54
C SER A 124 -10.33 23.43 -6.51
N GLU A 125 -10.63 23.90 -7.71
CA GLU A 125 -11.41 25.10 -7.92
C GLU A 125 -12.53 24.79 -8.90
N ARG A 126 -13.58 25.60 -8.84
CA ARG A 126 -14.66 25.59 -9.82
C ARG A 126 -14.47 26.78 -10.74
N ASP A 127 -14.69 26.56 -12.03
CA ASP A 127 -14.63 27.61 -13.05
C ASP A 127 -15.70 28.71 -12.81
N THR A 128 -16.91 28.29 -12.44
CA THR A 128 -18.02 29.17 -12.04
C THR A 128 -18.73 28.59 -10.82
N ALA A 129 -19.62 29.34 -10.17
CA ALA A 129 -20.33 28.88 -8.96
C ALA A 129 -20.99 27.48 -9.13
N ASN A 130 -21.55 27.24 -10.31
CA ASN A 130 -22.17 25.97 -10.72
C ASN A 130 -21.38 25.24 -11.82
N GLY A 131 -20.11 25.60 -12.01
CA GLY A 131 -19.26 25.06 -13.07
C GLY A 131 -18.58 23.73 -12.69
N PRO A 132 -17.94 23.08 -13.69
CA PRO A 132 -17.13 21.90 -13.45
C PRO A 132 -15.91 22.22 -12.57
N TRP A 133 -15.45 21.20 -11.84
CA TRP A 133 -14.23 21.27 -11.03
C TRP A 133 -13.00 21.04 -11.89
N PHE A 134 -11.94 21.78 -11.61
CA PHE A 134 -10.60 21.54 -12.16
C PHE A 134 -9.56 21.47 -11.05
N TRP A 135 -8.44 20.84 -11.37
CA TRP A 135 -7.29 20.69 -10.50
C TRP A 135 -6.11 21.47 -11.06
N ARG A 136 -5.34 22.12 -10.17
CA ARG A 136 -4.10 22.80 -10.53
C ARG A 136 -3.05 22.62 -9.45
N LEU A 137 -1.77 22.61 -9.84
CA LEU A 137 -0.68 22.77 -8.88
C LEU A 137 -0.62 24.24 -8.43
N PRO A 138 -0.14 24.54 -7.21
CA PRO A 138 -0.06 25.90 -6.68
C PRO A 138 0.73 26.87 -7.58
N GLN A 139 1.69 26.35 -8.33
CA GLN A 139 2.53 27.11 -9.26
C GLN A 139 1.84 27.47 -10.58
N HIS A 140 0.74 26.82 -10.94
CA HIS A 140 -0.01 27.09 -12.16
C HIS A 140 -1.19 28.02 -11.89
N GLN A 141 -1.45 28.95 -12.81
CA GLN A 141 -2.57 29.88 -12.75
C GLN A 141 -3.47 29.70 -13.97
N GLY A 142 -4.72 30.13 -13.86
CA GLY A 142 -5.70 30.09 -14.95
C GLY A 142 -6.68 28.92 -14.88
N VAL A 143 -7.65 28.96 -15.79
CA VAL A 143 -8.67 27.93 -16.01
C VAL A 143 -8.17 27.01 -17.13
N PRO A 144 -8.42 25.68 -17.06
CA PRO A 144 -8.04 24.78 -18.15
C PRO A 144 -8.69 25.21 -19.46
N GLU A 145 -7.94 25.13 -20.55
CA GLU A 145 -8.49 25.36 -21.89
C GLU A 145 -9.38 24.19 -22.33
N GLY A 146 -10.46 24.52 -23.05
CA GLY A 146 -11.44 23.55 -23.54
C GLY A 146 -12.36 23.08 -22.42
N ARG A 147 -13.58 23.62 -22.37
CA ARG A 147 -14.60 23.14 -21.43
C ARG A 147 -14.79 21.64 -21.67
N PRO A 148 -14.81 20.79 -20.62
CA PRO A 148 -15.08 19.38 -20.84
C PRO A 148 -16.46 19.34 -21.48
N GLN A 149 -16.54 18.73 -22.66
CA GLN A 149 -17.82 18.41 -23.26
C GLN A 149 -18.45 17.39 -22.33
N VAL A 150 -19.20 17.89 -21.34
CA VAL A 150 -20.17 17.05 -20.65
C VAL A 150 -21.00 16.49 -21.78
N PRO A 151 -20.98 15.17 -22.04
CA PRO A 151 -21.88 14.59 -23.01
C PRO A 151 -23.25 15.11 -22.58
N GLU A 152 -23.88 15.93 -23.42
CA GLU A 152 -25.23 16.39 -23.15
C GLU A 152 -26.06 15.12 -23.17
N ASP A 153 -26.20 14.50 -22.02
CA ASP A 153 -26.96 13.28 -21.87
C ASP A 153 -28.39 13.68 -22.26
N PRO A 154 -28.88 13.26 -23.44
CA PRO A 154 -30.18 13.70 -23.92
C PRO A 154 -31.29 13.22 -22.98
N SER A 155 -31.01 12.24 -22.11
CA SER A 155 -31.96 11.78 -21.09
C SER A 155 -32.16 12.79 -19.95
N ARG A 156 -31.20 13.70 -19.70
CA ARG A 156 -31.32 14.69 -18.62
C ARG A 156 -32.26 15.85 -18.95
N ALA A 157 -32.46 16.14 -20.24
CA ALA A 157 -33.47 17.10 -20.70
C ALA A 157 -34.91 16.63 -20.40
N ALA A 158 -35.14 15.33 -20.23
CA ALA A 158 -36.47 14.80 -19.91
C ALA A 158 -36.89 14.97 -18.44
N TRP A 159 -35.98 15.33 -17.53
CA TRP A 159 -36.26 15.39 -16.08
C TRP A 159 -36.40 16.82 -15.54
N THR A 160 -36.01 17.86 -16.28
CA THR A 160 -36.09 19.25 -15.81
C THR A 160 -37.43 19.93 -16.08
N SER A 161 -38.33 19.29 -16.80
CA SER A 161 -39.68 19.82 -17.12
C SER A 161 -40.79 19.22 -16.25
N GLY A 162 -40.44 18.35 -15.30
CA GLY A 162 -41.39 17.87 -14.30
C GLY A 162 -41.67 18.97 -13.28
N THR A 163 -42.70 19.77 -13.55
CA THR A 163 -43.41 20.57 -12.53
C THR A 163 -43.47 19.80 -11.22
N CYS A 164 -43.14 20.47 -10.12
CA CYS A 164 -43.34 20.02 -8.75
C CYS A 164 -44.82 19.72 -8.48
N GLY A 165 -45.32 18.60 -9.00
CA GLY A 165 -46.65 18.08 -8.77
C GLY A 165 -46.65 17.31 -7.46
N THR A 166 -47.20 17.94 -6.43
CA THR A 166 -48.08 17.37 -5.42
C THR A 166 -47.83 15.90 -5.06
N THR A 167 -47.31 15.70 -3.84
CA THR A 167 -47.35 14.46 -3.06
C THR A 167 -48.65 13.67 -3.29
N ARG A 168 -48.66 12.73 -4.24
CA ARG A 168 -49.71 11.71 -4.31
C ARG A 168 -49.39 10.71 -3.21
N LYS A 169 -50.18 10.76 -2.13
CA LYS A 169 -50.33 9.66 -1.16
C LYS A 169 -50.44 8.35 -1.94
N LEU A 170 -49.42 7.50 -1.84
CA LEU A 170 -49.55 6.11 -2.26
C LEU A 170 -50.55 5.43 -1.31
N PRO A 171 -51.60 4.76 -1.81
CA PRO A 171 -52.46 3.96 -0.96
C PRO A 171 -51.65 2.77 -0.45
N ALA A 172 -51.67 2.60 0.87
CA ALA A 172 -51.26 1.36 1.49
C ALA A 172 -52.18 0.24 1.00
N ASN A 173 -51.59 -0.96 0.84
CA ASN A 173 -52.25 -2.25 0.65
C ASN A 173 -52.43 -2.71 -0.81
N THR A 174 -51.54 -3.59 -1.25
CA THR A 174 -51.92 -4.79 -2.01
C THR A 174 -50.87 -5.86 -1.77
N VAL A 175 -51.22 -6.76 -0.86
CA VAL A 175 -50.71 -8.14 -0.83
C VAL A 175 -51.24 -8.84 -2.08
N ARG A 176 -50.38 -9.47 -2.88
CA ARG A 176 -50.82 -10.61 -3.70
C ARG A 176 -49.73 -11.64 -3.90
N LEU A 177 -50.16 -12.88 -3.62
CA LEU A 177 -49.47 -14.14 -3.79
C LEU A 177 -49.04 -14.37 -5.24
N GLY A 178 -48.06 -15.27 -5.39
CA GLY A 178 -47.31 -15.47 -6.63
C GLY A 178 -47.97 -16.39 -7.65
N LEU A 179 -47.22 -16.75 -8.68
CA LEU A 179 -47.30 -18.01 -9.41
C LEU A 179 -46.15 -18.11 -10.40
N ALA A 180 -45.64 -19.32 -10.51
CA ALA A 180 -44.54 -19.75 -11.36
C ALA A 180 -44.90 -19.66 -12.86
N SER A 181 -43.90 -19.47 -13.71
CA SER A 181 -43.84 -20.16 -15.00
C SER A 181 -42.39 -20.24 -15.49
N SER A 182 -42.00 -21.48 -15.75
CA SER A 182 -40.79 -21.97 -16.39
C SER A 182 -40.80 -21.73 -17.89
N VAL A 183 -39.70 -21.25 -18.48
CA VAL A 183 -39.29 -21.61 -19.85
C VAL A 183 -37.77 -21.78 -19.86
N THR A 184 -37.35 -22.98 -20.29
CA THR A 184 -35.99 -23.45 -20.50
C THR A 184 -35.37 -22.85 -21.76
N ASN A 185 -34.06 -22.57 -21.75
CA ASN A 185 -33.16 -22.90 -22.86
C ASN A 185 -31.69 -23.00 -22.38
N HIS A 186 -30.99 -23.94 -23.00
CA HIS A 186 -29.80 -24.64 -22.54
C HIS A 186 -28.45 -23.91 -22.70
N THR A 187 -27.44 -24.47 -22.00
CA THR A 187 -26.02 -24.58 -22.39
C THR A 187 -25.03 -23.54 -21.84
N SER A 188 -24.50 -23.79 -20.63
CA SER A 188 -23.08 -24.15 -20.40
C SER A 188 -22.60 -23.93 -18.95
N ALA A 189 -22.31 -25.05 -18.28
CA ALA A 189 -21.37 -25.32 -17.17
C ALA A 189 -21.40 -24.50 -15.84
N PRO A 190 -21.12 -25.18 -14.69
CA PRO A 190 -21.47 -24.65 -13.37
C PRO A 190 -20.29 -23.95 -12.68
N ARG A 191 -20.53 -22.74 -12.14
CA ARG A 191 -19.76 -22.22 -10.99
C ARG A 191 -20.65 -22.26 -9.76
N LEU A 192 -20.31 -23.18 -8.87
CA LEU A 192 -20.82 -23.30 -7.51
C LEU A 192 -20.57 -21.99 -6.74
N TYR A 193 -21.60 -21.19 -6.51
CA TYR A 193 -21.69 -20.28 -5.36
C TYR A 193 -23.14 -20.19 -4.89
N ALA A 194 -23.57 -21.20 -4.14
CA ALA A 194 -24.73 -21.10 -3.27
C ALA A 194 -24.23 -21.15 -1.83
N ARG A 195 -24.18 -19.99 -1.14
CA ARG A 195 -24.87 -19.90 0.16
C ARG A 195 -25.10 -18.46 0.60
N ARG A 196 -26.38 -18.14 0.53
CA ARG A 196 -27.14 -17.04 1.12
C ARG A 196 -27.00 -17.05 2.66
N LEU A 197 -26.56 -15.95 3.25
CA LEU A 197 -26.95 -15.56 4.60
C LEU A 197 -27.64 -14.20 4.52
N ARG A 198 -28.95 -14.21 4.81
CA ARG A 198 -29.76 -13.01 4.96
C ARG A 198 -29.34 -12.32 6.26
N ALA A 199 -28.72 -11.15 6.16
CA ALA A 199 -28.54 -10.27 7.31
C ALA A 199 -29.85 -9.51 7.55
N GLY A 200 -30.51 -9.81 8.67
CA GLY A 200 -31.65 -9.02 9.15
C GLY A 200 -31.21 -7.63 9.65
N PRO A 201 -32.14 -6.67 9.75
CA PRO A 201 -31.86 -5.31 10.18
C PRO A 201 -31.48 -5.30 11.67
N ARG A 202 -30.25 -4.86 11.97
CA ARG A 202 -29.79 -4.61 13.35
C ARG A 202 -30.44 -3.32 13.86
N GLN A 203 -31.31 -3.45 14.87
CA GLN A 203 -31.76 -2.29 15.63
C GLN A 203 -30.60 -1.72 16.46
N HIS A 204 -30.28 -0.45 16.23
CA HIS A 204 -29.35 0.31 17.05
C HIS A 204 -30.07 0.82 18.30
N GLY A 205 -29.92 0.10 19.41
CA GLY A 205 -30.24 0.64 20.75
C GLY A 205 -29.06 1.44 21.32
N PRO A 206 -29.30 2.50 22.10
CA PRO A 206 -28.25 3.32 22.70
C PRO A 206 -27.53 2.55 23.82
N ARG A 207 -26.26 2.22 23.60
CA ARG A 207 -25.37 1.66 24.62
C ARG A 207 -25.02 2.73 25.66
N ARG A 208 -25.71 2.71 26.80
CA ARG A 208 -25.25 3.38 28.02
C ARG A 208 -24.07 2.58 28.57
N HIS A 209 -22.87 3.16 28.52
CA HIS A 209 -21.68 2.64 29.19
C HIS A 209 -21.73 3.03 30.68
N THR A 210 -22.37 2.20 31.50
CA THR A 210 -22.10 2.22 32.95
C THR A 210 -20.81 1.44 33.17
N ARG A 211 -19.73 2.16 33.54
CA ARG A 211 -18.51 1.57 34.09
C ARG A 211 -18.87 0.98 35.45
N ASP A 212 -19.10 -0.31 35.47
CA ASP A 212 -19.19 -1.09 36.70
C ASP A 212 -17.76 -1.46 37.13
N HIS A 213 -17.24 -0.75 38.12
CA HIS A 213 -15.96 -1.04 38.75
C HIS A 213 -16.17 -2.16 39.77
N GLY A 214 -16.13 -3.41 39.32
CA GLY A 214 -16.13 -4.57 40.20
C GLY A 214 -14.90 -4.57 41.13
N PRO A 215 -15.02 -5.07 42.37
CA PRO A 215 -13.96 -5.04 43.37
C PRO A 215 -12.76 -5.91 42.96
N THR A 216 -11.57 -5.35 43.15
CA THR A 216 -10.27 -6.01 42.98
C THR A 216 -10.20 -7.30 43.82
N PRO A 217 -9.91 -8.47 43.23
CA PRO A 217 -9.73 -9.70 43.99
C PRO A 217 -8.44 -9.63 44.84
N ALA A 218 -8.54 -10.02 46.10
CA ALA A 218 -7.43 -10.06 47.05
C ALA A 218 -6.34 -11.06 46.62
N PRO A 219 -5.06 -10.80 46.92
CA PRO A 219 -3.95 -11.70 46.62
C PRO A 219 -4.05 -12.99 47.46
N LEU A 220 -4.01 -14.13 46.78
CA LEU A 220 -3.98 -15.46 47.42
C LEU A 220 -2.64 -15.67 48.15
N PRO A 221 -2.66 -16.20 49.39
CA PRO A 221 -1.43 -16.51 50.12
C PRO A 221 -0.69 -17.72 49.48
N GLY A 222 0.64 -17.64 49.50
CA GLY A 222 1.55 -18.56 48.83
C GLY A 222 1.35 -20.03 49.19
N GLY A 223 0.91 -20.81 48.21
CA GLY A 223 0.93 -22.27 48.26
C GLY A 223 2.31 -22.81 47.91
N ALA A 224 3.03 -23.31 48.93
CA ALA A 224 4.23 -24.12 48.75
C ALA A 224 3.88 -25.37 47.92
N ARG A 225 4.53 -25.51 46.75
CA ARG A 225 4.38 -26.67 45.88
C ARG A 225 4.96 -27.90 46.59
N ARG A 226 4.11 -28.83 47.00
CA ARG A 226 4.53 -30.18 47.42
C ARG A 226 5.10 -30.93 46.21
N PRO A 227 6.25 -31.60 46.33
CA PRO A 227 6.74 -32.50 45.29
C PRO A 227 5.81 -33.70 45.16
N LEU A 228 5.50 -34.07 43.91
CA LEU A 228 4.72 -35.26 43.58
C LEU A 228 5.52 -36.51 44.00
N PRO A 229 4.94 -37.45 44.78
CA PRO A 229 5.58 -38.72 45.08
C PRO A 229 5.52 -39.63 43.84
N GLY A 230 6.67 -40.21 43.45
CA GLY A 230 6.69 -41.37 42.54
C GLY A 230 7.52 -41.26 41.26
N VAL A 231 8.28 -40.18 41.03
CA VAL A 231 9.23 -40.13 39.89
C VAL A 231 10.63 -40.42 40.40
N ASP A 232 11.11 -41.65 40.16
CA ASP A 232 12.50 -42.05 40.41
C ASP A 232 13.42 -41.38 39.37
N PRO A 233 14.29 -40.43 39.77
CA PRO A 233 15.16 -39.71 38.85
C PRO A 233 16.30 -40.57 38.28
N ARG A 234 16.42 -41.86 38.68
CA ARG A 234 17.51 -42.75 38.25
C ARG A 234 17.22 -43.57 36.99
N ARG A 235 16.04 -43.40 36.36
CA ARG A 235 15.63 -44.14 35.16
C ARG A 235 15.59 -43.32 33.87
N LEU A 236 16.43 -42.30 33.74
CA LEU A 236 16.65 -41.60 32.46
C LEU A 236 17.98 -42.03 31.84
N TRP A 237 17.88 -42.36 30.55
CA TRP A 237 18.84 -42.99 29.63
C TRP A 237 20.36 -42.73 29.81
N PRO A 238 21.21 -43.67 29.33
CA PRO A 238 22.64 -43.46 29.24
C PRO A 238 22.92 -42.46 28.10
N LEU A 239 23.20 -41.21 28.47
CA LEU A 239 23.84 -40.25 27.58
C LEU A 239 25.24 -40.78 27.24
N ARG A 240 25.40 -41.25 26.00
CA ARG A 240 26.71 -41.43 25.36
C ARG A 240 27.52 -40.14 25.56
N ARG A 241 28.65 -40.25 26.27
CA ARG A 241 29.65 -39.19 26.40
C ARG A 241 30.13 -38.80 25.00
N LEU A 242 29.77 -37.60 24.56
CA LEU A 242 30.45 -36.94 23.46
C LEU A 242 31.89 -36.60 23.90
N PRO A 243 32.91 -36.77 23.03
CA PRO A 243 34.27 -36.41 23.36
C PRO A 243 34.38 -34.91 23.64
N ALA A 244 35.17 -34.57 24.66
CA ALA A 244 35.45 -33.21 25.09
C ALA A 244 35.92 -32.37 23.90
N ARG A 245 35.11 -31.38 23.53
CA ARG A 245 35.47 -30.35 22.56
C ARG A 245 36.64 -29.56 23.16
N ALA A 246 37.80 -29.62 22.52
CA ALA A 246 38.97 -28.82 22.87
C ALA A 246 38.55 -27.35 22.99
N SER A 247 38.91 -26.73 24.12
CA SER A 247 38.70 -25.30 24.36
C SER A 247 39.54 -24.51 23.35
N GLU A 248 38.89 -24.01 22.30
CA GLU A 248 39.47 -23.04 21.38
C GLU A 248 39.63 -21.73 22.15
N ALA A 249 40.89 -21.31 22.35
CA ALA A 249 41.24 -20.11 23.08
C ALA A 249 40.58 -18.86 22.45
N PRO A 250 40.16 -17.88 23.27
CA PRO A 250 39.51 -16.67 22.77
C PRO A 250 40.45 -15.90 21.83
N ARG A 251 40.04 -15.75 20.57
CA ARG A 251 40.79 -14.98 19.58
C ARG A 251 40.92 -13.52 20.04
N PRO A 252 42.10 -12.89 19.90
CA PRO A 252 42.31 -11.50 20.28
C PRO A 252 41.41 -10.58 19.45
N ARG A 253 40.75 -9.64 20.13
CA ARG A 253 39.89 -8.64 19.49
C ARG A 253 40.74 -7.76 18.55
N PRO A 254 40.30 -7.48 17.32
CA PRO A 254 41.00 -6.54 16.45
C PRO A 254 41.00 -5.15 17.07
N ALA A 255 42.17 -4.51 17.10
CA ALA A 255 42.36 -3.15 17.58
C ALA A 255 41.45 -2.18 16.80
N LYS A 256 40.76 -1.30 17.53
CA LYS A 256 39.93 -0.25 16.92
C LYS A 256 40.84 0.71 16.15
N PRO A 257 40.56 1.03 14.88
CA PRO A 257 41.30 2.05 14.16
C PRO A 257 41.05 3.42 14.81
N ASP A 258 42.14 4.13 15.11
CA ASP A 258 42.12 5.50 15.61
C ASP A 258 41.35 6.40 14.62
N ARG A 259 40.20 6.93 15.08
CA ARG A 259 39.46 7.93 14.31
C ARG A 259 40.16 9.29 14.45
N PRO A 260 40.57 9.94 13.35
CA PRO A 260 41.10 11.28 13.41
C PRO A 260 40.03 12.25 13.91
N ARG A 261 40.38 12.99 14.97
CA ARG A 261 39.57 14.09 15.53
C ARG A 261 39.42 15.19 14.47
N LEU A 262 38.31 15.17 13.72
CA LEU A 262 37.88 16.30 12.91
C LEU A 262 37.54 17.47 13.83
N ARG A 263 38.41 18.49 13.82
CA ARG A 263 38.18 19.77 14.47
C ARG A 263 36.97 20.44 13.83
N ALA A 264 35.93 20.69 14.63
CA ALA A 264 34.78 21.49 14.25
C ALA A 264 35.23 22.90 13.84
N ARG A 265 35.04 23.24 12.55
CA ARG A 265 35.06 24.64 12.11
C ARG A 265 33.71 25.25 12.48
N ALA A 266 33.75 26.26 13.34
CA ALA A 266 32.61 27.09 13.69
C ALA A 266 32.13 27.86 12.45
N SER A 267 30.87 27.70 12.08
CA SER A 267 30.19 28.56 11.11
C SER A 267 29.69 29.82 11.82
N PRO A 268 29.92 31.04 11.29
CA PRO A 268 29.34 32.25 11.83
C PRO A 268 27.85 32.35 11.49
N THR A 269 27.05 32.70 12.49
CA THR A 269 25.62 32.99 12.35
C THR A 269 25.41 34.32 11.62
N PRO A 270 24.45 34.44 10.68
CA PRO A 270 24.03 35.74 10.18
C PRO A 270 23.09 36.44 11.18
N ARG A 271 23.45 37.69 11.47
CA ARG A 271 22.70 38.68 12.25
C ARG A 271 21.29 38.90 11.69
N THR A 272 20.31 38.83 12.58
CA THR A 272 18.96 39.38 12.42
C THR A 272 19.04 40.90 12.32
N VAL A 273 18.57 41.47 11.21
CA VAL A 273 18.32 42.91 11.08
C VAL A 273 16.99 43.13 10.38
N GLY A 274 16.12 43.92 11.02
CA GLY A 274 15.30 44.89 10.28
C GLY A 274 13.84 44.52 10.03
N THR A 275 13.02 44.63 11.07
CA THR A 275 11.61 45.01 10.94
C THR A 275 11.51 46.36 10.23
N ALA A 276 10.89 46.41 9.05
CA ALA A 276 10.51 47.66 8.42
C ALA A 276 9.09 47.55 7.82
N HIS A 277 8.18 48.30 8.43
CA HIS A 277 6.96 48.81 7.82
C HIS A 277 7.24 49.43 6.44
N ARG A 278 6.37 49.19 5.44
CA ARG A 278 5.51 50.23 4.85
C ARG A 278 4.77 49.78 3.58
N HIS A 279 3.56 50.33 3.48
CA HIS A 279 2.84 50.81 2.29
C HIS A 279 2.39 49.87 1.17
N ARG A 280 1.05 49.70 1.17
CA ARG A 280 0.17 49.79 -0.01
C ARG A 280 0.71 50.80 -1.04
N HIS A 281 0.76 50.42 -2.32
CA HIS A 281 0.22 51.24 -3.42
C HIS A 281 0.11 50.45 -4.74
N ARG A 282 -0.99 50.76 -5.44
CA ARG A 282 -1.17 50.87 -6.90
C ARG A 282 -0.88 49.68 -7.81
N ARG A 283 -2.01 49.14 -8.29
CA ARG A 283 -2.32 48.77 -9.68
C ARG A 283 -1.38 49.41 -10.71
N LEU A 284 -0.75 48.56 -11.53
CA LEU A 284 -0.37 48.89 -12.88
C LEU A 284 -0.94 47.82 -13.81
N ARG A 285 -1.78 48.28 -14.74
CA ARG A 285 -2.28 47.53 -15.89
C ARG A 285 -1.11 47.30 -16.84
N THR A 286 -0.86 46.07 -17.24
CA THR A 286 -0.02 45.77 -18.40
C THR A 286 -0.90 45.59 -19.64
N PRO A 287 -0.45 46.07 -20.83
CA PRO A 287 -1.20 45.98 -22.07
C PRO A 287 -1.16 44.58 -22.68
N ARG A 288 -2.30 44.16 -23.27
CA ARG A 288 -2.46 42.99 -24.13
C ARG A 288 -1.54 43.10 -25.34
N VAL A 289 -0.55 42.21 -25.43
CA VAL A 289 0.16 41.91 -26.68
C VAL A 289 -0.55 40.75 -27.34
N ARG A 290 -1.10 40.97 -28.54
CA ARG A 290 -1.53 39.91 -29.47
C ARG A 290 -0.28 39.30 -30.10
N PRO A 291 -0.14 37.97 -30.20
CA PRO A 291 0.72 37.38 -31.20
C PRO A 291 -0.07 36.99 -32.44
N ASP A 292 0.52 37.36 -33.56
CA ASP A 292 0.07 37.20 -34.93
C ASP A 292 -0.09 35.75 -35.39
N HIS A 293 -0.98 35.61 -36.36
CA HIS A 293 -1.12 34.46 -37.25
C HIS A 293 0.19 34.19 -38.01
N HIS A 294 0.65 32.94 -37.97
CA HIS A 294 1.38 32.35 -39.10
C HIS A 294 0.73 31.02 -39.49
N PRO A 295 0.36 30.85 -40.78
CA PRO A 295 0.08 29.54 -41.36
C PRO A 295 1.39 28.97 -41.92
N ARG A 296 1.79 27.77 -41.53
CA ARG A 296 2.83 27.04 -42.28
C ARG A 296 2.66 25.52 -42.23
N THR A 297 2.30 25.03 -43.41
CA THR A 297 2.93 23.93 -44.16
C THR A 297 2.61 22.51 -43.75
N ALA A 298 2.10 21.82 -44.76
CA ALA A 298 1.74 20.44 -44.85
C ALA A 298 2.96 19.50 -45.00
N LEU A 299 2.66 18.20 -44.81
CA LEU A 299 3.24 17.03 -45.48
C LEU A 299 4.69 16.63 -45.16
N GLY A 300 4.80 15.43 -44.56
CA GLY A 300 5.96 14.56 -44.66
C GLY A 300 5.81 13.28 -43.79
N PRO A 301 5.35 12.14 -44.34
CA PRO A 301 5.43 10.87 -43.62
C PRO A 301 6.87 10.36 -43.64
N GLY A 302 7.57 10.54 -42.51
CA GLY A 302 8.91 10.03 -42.27
C GLY A 302 8.90 8.54 -41.95
N SER A 303 9.62 7.79 -42.78
CA SER A 303 9.96 6.37 -42.70
C SER A 303 10.20 5.83 -41.28
N GLN A 304 9.54 4.73 -40.94
CA GLN A 304 9.94 3.90 -39.82
C GLN A 304 11.14 3.01 -40.21
N PRO A 305 12.18 2.88 -39.36
CA PRO A 305 13.26 1.93 -39.59
C PRO A 305 12.78 0.50 -39.32
N ARG A 306 13.07 -0.40 -40.26
CA ARG A 306 12.86 -1.86 -40.11
C ARG A 306 13.69 -2.41 -38.94
N PRO A 307 13.13 -3.23 -38.04
CA PRO A 307 13.93 -3.98 -37.08
C PRO A 307 14.71 -5.08 -37.82
N GLN A 308 16.05 -5.07 -37.66
CA GLN A 308 16.90 -6.17 -38.10
C GLN A 308 16.72 -7.35 -37.16
N LEU A 309 16.37 -8.52 -37.71
CA LEU A 309 16.31 -9.78 -36.97
C LEU A 309 17.74 -10.29 -36.70
N PRO A 310 18.02 -10.85 -35.50
CA PRO A 310 19.31 -11.46 -35.19
C PRO A 310 19.47 -12.79 -35.95
N TRP A 311 20.62 -12.95 -36.60
CA TRP A 311 21.03 -14.19 -37.25
C TRP A 311 21.37 -15.22 -36.18
N THR A 312 20.66 -16.35 -36.18
CA THR A 312 21.03 -17.53 -35.40
C THR A 312 22.25 -18.18 -36.05
N ARG A 313 23.34 -18.32 -35.29
CA ARG A 313 24.53 -19.06 -35.69
C ARG A 313 24.83 -20.14 -34.65
N THR A 314 24.47 -21.36 -34.98
CA THR A 314 24.98 -22.62 -34.41
C THR A 314 24.69 -23.73 -35.45
N PRO A 315 25.43 -24.85 -35.50
CA PRO A 315 26.59 -25.26 -34.69
C PRO A 315 27.79 -25.76 -35.52
N GLY A 316 28.96 -25.87 -34.87
CA GLY A 316 30.11 -26.64 -35.36
C GLY A 316 30.41 -27.76 -34.35
N LEU A 317 30.48 -28.98 -34.88
CA LEU A 317 30.89 -30.25 -34.26
C LEU A 317 32.29 -30.19 -33.64
#